data_AF-A0A7J3Z837-F1
#
_entry.id   AF-A0A7J3Z837-F1
#
_cell.length_a   1.000
_cell.length_b   1.000
_cell.length_c   1.000
_cell.angle_alpha   90.00
_cell.angle_beta   90.00
_cell.angle_gamma   90.00
#
_symmetry.space_group_name_H-M   'P 1'
#
loop_
_entity.id
_entity.type
_entity.pdbx_description
1 polymer ?
#
loop_
_entity_poly.entity_id
_entity_poly.type
_entity_poly.pdbx_seq_one_letter_code
_entity_poly.pdbx_strand_id
1 'polypeptide(L)'
;MLVSFITVYNGVKFFEYLKNTGCQVSEEVHTVLPDSSEYGLYICSKDGETKVIFALHYIDHHYAALLDLKEDASDREVIEALLKAKDKGVWIAPVEHVLFVVLDPAFARIITSYVDEEQDRVSQYLELYKKGESPWKGVLKDLVPALVAFSKEMLKKESL
;
A
#
# COMPACT_ATOMS: atom_id res chain seq x y z
N MET A 1 -19.12 1.59 10.45
CA MET A 1 -17.90 0.99 9.90
C MET A 1 -18.24 0.26 8.61
N LEU A 2 -17.57 0.60 7.51
CA LEU A 2 -17.69 -0.04 6.19
C LEU A 2 -16.33 -0.63 5.83
N VAL A 3 -16.32 -1.83 5.24
CA VAL A 3 -15.11 -2.48 4.73
C VAL A 3 -15.29 -2.71 3.24
N SER A 4 -14.32 -2.30 2.43
CA SER A 4 -14.39 -2.47 0.99
C SER A 4 -13.01 -2.42 0.34
N PHE A 5 -12.98 -2.55 -0.98
CA PHE A 5 -11.78 -2.56 -1.80
C PHE A 5 -11.88 -1.49 -2.88
N ILE A 6 -10.76 -0.89 -3.24
CA ILE A 6 -10.66 0.10 -4.32
C ILE A 6 -9.48 -0.22 -5.24
N THR A 7 -9.66 0.00 -6.54
CA THR A 7 -8.56 -0.04 -7.50
C THR A 7 -7.73 1.23 -7.38
N VAL A 8 -6.43 1.05 -7.16
CA VAL A 8 -5.45 2.14 -7.15
C VAL A 8 -4.25 1.66 -7.96
N TYR A 9 -3.86 2.43 -8.97
CA TYR A 9 -2.71 2.12 -9.81
C TYR A 9 -1.44 2.86 -9.36
N ASN A 10 -1.59 3.97 -8.64
CA ASN A 10 -0.51 4.80 -8.15
C ASN A 10 -0.75 5.16 -6.67
N GLY A 11 -0.10 4.41 -5.77
CA GLY A 11 -0.24 4.60 -4.33
C GLY A 11 0.21 5.99 -3.86
N VAL A 12 1.21 6.57 -4.50
CA VAL A 12 1.70 7.93 -4.17
C VAL A 12 0.61 8.97 -4.46
N LYS A 13 0.03 8.94 -5.67
CA LYS A 13 -1.07 9.84 -6.04
C LYS A 13 -2.31 9.62 -5.17
N PHE A 14 -2.58 8.37 -4.77
CA PHE A 14 -3.69 8.07 -3.89
C PHE A 14 -3.51 8.71 -2.51
N PHE A 15 -2.32 8.61 -1.91
CA PHE A 15 -2.04 9.28 -0.64
C PHE A 15 -2.04 10.80 -0.76
N GLU A 16 -1.54 11.37 -1.86
CA GLU A 16 -1.65 12.81 -2.14
C GLU A 16 -3.12 13.26 -2.26
N TYR A 17 -3.95 12.48 -2.96
CA TYR A 17 -5.38 12.73 -3.06
C TYR A 17 -6.04 12.80 -1.68
N LEU A 18 -5.76 11.83 -0.80
CA LEU A 18 -6.27 11.82 0.57
C LEU A 18 -5.77 13.04 1.36
N LYS A 19 -4.48 13.38 1.27
CA LYS A 19 -3.92 14.57 1.93
C LYS A 19 -4.60 15.86 1.49
N ASN A 20 -4.94 15.98 0.20
CA ASN A 20 -5.64 17.14 -0.36
C ASN A 20 -7.08 17.31 0.17
N THR A 21 -7.65 16.28 0.84
CA THR A 21 -8.95 16.39 1.53
C THR A 21 -8.83 16.97 2.95
N GLY A 22 -7.61 17.35 3.35
CA GLY A 22 -7.27 17.84 4.68
C GLY A 22 -6.92 16.72 5.67
N CYS A 23 -6.64 15.51 5.18
CA CYS A 23 -6.23 14.40 6.02
C CYS A 23 -4.72 14.35 6.24
N GLN A 24 -4.34 13.84 7.40
CA GLN A 24 -3.00 13.33 7.63
C GLN A 24 -3.01 11.83 7.33
N VAL A 25 -2.03 11.38 6.54
CA VAL A 25 -1.85 9.96 6.23
C VAL A 25 -0.55 9.52 6.88
N SER A 26 -0.62 8.59 7.84
CA SER A 26 0.51 7.96 8.51
C SER A 26 0.62 6.48 8.13
N GLU A 27 1.83 5.96 8.13
CA GLU A 27 2.11 4.52 8.02
C GLU A 27 2.28 3.96 9.43
N GLU A 28 1.51 2.93 9.78
CA GLU A 28 1.54 2.28 11.09
C GLU A 28 2.35 0.99 11.07
N VAL A 29 2.22 0.22 10.00
CA VAL A 29 2.91 -1.05 9.81
C VAL A 29 3.47 -1.07 8.41
N HIS A 30 4.71 -1.52 8.30
CA HIS A 30 5.40 -1.73 7.06
C HIS A 30 6.17 -3.05 7.14
N THR A 31 6.05 -3.90 6.13
CA THR A 31 6.84 -5.13 6.03
C THR A 31 7.16 -5.46 4.59
N VAL A 32 8.40 -5.90 4.36
CA VAL A 32 8.83 -6.52 3.10
C VAL A 32 8.55 -8.02 3.19
N LEU A 33 7.92 -8.57 2.16
CA LEU A 33 7.56 -9.98 2.05
C LEU A 33 8.70 -10.78 1.38
N PRO A 34 8.76 -12.11 1.56
CA PRO A 34 9.80 -12.95 0.96
C PRO A 34 9.96 -12.86 -0.57
N ASP A 35 8.91 -12.47 -1.30
CA ASP A 35 8.95 -12.24 -2.75
C ASP A 35 9.35 -10.79 -3.10
N SER A 36 9.83 -10.02 -2.13
CA SER A 36 10.20 -8.59 -2.21
C SER A 36 9.05 -7.64 -2.50
N SER A 37 7.80 -8.11 -2.54
CA SER A 37 6.64 -7.22 -2.44
C SER A 37 6.49 -6.71 -1.02
N GLU A 38 5.66 -5.69 -0.82
CA GLU A 38 5.52 -5.00 0.44
C GLU A 38 4.07 -4.94 0.89
N TYR A 39 3.88 -5.00 2.20
CA TYR A 39 2.61 -4.76 2.85
C TYR A 39 2.72 -3.54 3.75
N GLY A 40 1.75 -2.62 3.60
CA GLY A 40 1.65 -1.41 4.41
C GLY A 40 0.25 -1.23 4.99
N LEU A 41 0.19 -0.84 6.26
CA LEU A 41 -1.01 -0.38 6.95
C LEU A 41 -0.92 1.13 7.15
N TYR A 42 -1.93 1.86 6.70
CA TYR A 42 -1.96 3.32 6.76
C TYR A 42 -3.20 3.82 7.48
N ILE A 43 -3.04 4.88 8.26
CA ILE A 43 -4.12 5.59 8.93
C ILE A 43 -4.31 6.95 8.26
N CYS A 44 -5.57 7.24 7.94
CA CYS A 44 -5.99 8.54 7.45
C CYS A 44 -6.82 9.22 8.55
N SER A 45 -6.24 10.23 9.18
CA SER A 45 -6.84 10.99 10.27
C SER A 45 -7.19 12.41 9.83
N LYS A 46 -8.23 12.98 10.45
CA LYS A 46 -8.63 14.37 10.26
C LYS A 46 -9.21 14.90 11.55
N ASP A 47 -8.82 16.12 11.92
CA ASP A 47 -9.25 16.77 13.17
C ASP A 47 -8.94 15.93 14.43
N GLY A 48 -7.84 15.17 14.39
CA GLY A 48 -7.40 14.31 15.49
C GLY A 48 -8.08 12.94 15.57
N GLU A 49 -9.03 12.64 14.69
CA GLU A 49 -9.77 11.37 14.68
C GLU A 49 -9.40 10.51 13.48
N THR A 50 -9.33 9.19 13.68
CA THR A 50 -9.15 8.22 12.59
C THR A 50 -10.41 8.16 11.74
N LYS A 51 -10.28 8.44 10.44
CA LYS A 51 -11.40 8.41 9.50
C LYS A 51 -11.43 7.13 8.69
N VAL A 52 -10.24 6.66 8.29
CA VAL A 52 -10.07 5.49 7.43
C VAL A 52 -8.77 4.78 7.77
N ILE A 53 -8.79 3.45 7.70
CA ILE A 53 -7.60 2.62 7.75
C ILE A 53 -7.46 1.91 6.40
N PHE A 54 -6.27 1.92 5.83
CA PHE A 54 -5.95 1.28 4.54
C PHE A 54 -4.93 0.18 4.74
N ALA A 55 -5.08 -0.91 3.99
CA ALA A 55 -4.07 -1.93 3.84
C ALA A 55 -3.72 -2.06 2.36
N LEU A 56 -2.43 -1.95 2.05
CA LEU A 56 -1.90 -2.04 0.70
C LEU A 56 -0.94 -3.22 0.62
N HIS A 57 -1.03 -3.96 -0.47
CA HIS A 57 -0.03 -4.90 -0.91
C HIS A 57 0.48 -4.40 -2.26
N TYR A 58 1.77 -4.14 -2.34
CA TYR A 58 2.35 -3.37 -3.44
C TYR A 58 3.76 -3.80 -3.76
N ILE A 59 4.23 -3.37 -4.93
CA ILE A 59 5.65 -3.36 -5.28
C ILE A 59 6.08 -1.90 -5.42
N ASP A 60 7.37 -1.67 -5.29
CA ASP A 60 7.94 -0.34 -5.27
C ASP A 60 9.29 -0.32 -6.01
N HIS A 61 9.97 0.82 -5.94
CA HIS A 61 11.30 1.00 -6.51
C HIS A 61 12.38 0.02 -6.02
N HIS A 62 12.28 -0.53 -4.81
CA HIS A 62 13.19 -1.57 -4.32
C HIS A 62 12.93 -2.89 -5.02
N TYR A 63 11.67 -3.27 -5.24
CA TYR A 63 11.31 -4.45 -6.00
C TYR A 63 11.94 -4.43 -7.41
N ALA A 64 11.82 -3.31 -8.11
CA ALA A 64 12.47 -3.13 -9.42
C ALA A 64 14.00 -3.24 -9.34
N ALA A 65 14.61 -2.62 -8.33
CA ALA A 65 16.06 -2.66 -8.16
C ALA A 65 16.59 -4.08 -7.92
N LEU A 66 15.82 -4.94 -7.27
CA LEU A 66 16.16 -6.34 -7.06
C LEU A 66 15.97 -7.17 -8.34
N LEU A 67 14.91 -6.93 -9.10
CA LEU A 67 14.66 -7.63 -10.37
C LEU A 67 15.68 -7.29 -11.46
N ASP A 68 16.23 -6.08 -11.45
CA ASP A 68 17.22 -5.64 -12.43
C ASP A 68 18.63 -6.20 -12.15
N LEU A 69 18.83 -6.90 -11.03
CA LEU A 69 20.09 -7.57 -10.71
C LEU A 69 20.23 -8.90 -11.45
N LYS A 70 21.48 -9.35 -11.61
CA LYS A 70 21.78 -10.69 -12.10
C LYS A 70 21.43 -11.72 -11.03
N GLU A 71 21.07 -12.93 -11.45
CA GLU A 71 20.76 -14.05 -10.54
C GLU A 71 21.91 -14.40 -9.57
N ASP A 72 23.16 -14.12 -9.95
CA ASP A 72 24.37 -14.37 -9.18
C ASP A 72 24.93 -13.11 -8.49
N ALA A 73 24.13 -12.05 -8.35
CA ALA A 73 24.55 -10.81 -7.70
C ALA A 73 25.03 -11.06 -6.26
N SER A 74 26.16 -10.46 -5.91
CA SER A 74 26.71 -10.49 -4.56
C SER A 74 25.89 -9.63 -3.59
N ASP A 75 25.96 -9.93 -2.29
CA ASP A 75 25.31 -9.13 -1.23
C ASP A 75 25.65 -7.63 -1.34
N ARG A 76 26.89 -7.32 -1.72
CA ARG A 76 27.34 -5.94 -1.94
C ARG A 76 26.57 -5.28 -3.08
N GLU A 77 26.41 -5.96 -4.21
CA GLU A 77 25.66 -5.44 -5.36
C GLU A 77 24.18 -5.24 -5.02
N VAL A 78 23.59 -6.17 -4.26
CA VAL A 78 22.22 -6.05 -3.75
C VAL A 78 22.07 -4.80 -2.88
N ILE A 79 22.95 -4.61 -1.88
CA ILE A 79 22.91 -3.45 -0.98
C ILE A 79 23.09 -2.14 -1.77
N GLU A 80 24.05 -2.10 -2.70
CA GLU A 80 24.29 -0.91 -3.53
C GLU A 80 23.10 -0.59 -4.43
N ALA A 81 22.39 -1.59 -4.95
CA ALA A 81 21.20 -1.39 -5.77
C ALA A 81 20.04 -0.80 -4.95
N LEU A 82 19.78 -1.34 -3.76
CA LEU A 82 18.73 -0.86 -2.85
C LEU A 82 19.00 0.59 -2.40
N LEU A 83 20.25 0.92 -2.05
CA LEU A 83 20.63 2.29 -1.70
C LEU A 83 20.43 3.27 -2.86
N LYS A 84 20.81 2.89 -4.08
CA LYS A 84 20.60 3.73 -5.28
C LYS A 84 19.13 3.87 -5.64
N ALA A 85 18.30 2.87 -5.36
CA ALA A 85 16.87 2.94 -5.61
C ALA A 85 16.25 4.08 -4.80
N LYS A 86 16.55 4.14 -3.50
CA LYS A 86 16.04 5.15 -2.56
C LYS A 86 16.20 6.59 -3.06
N ASP A 87 17.28 6.88 -3.78
CA ASP A 87 17.61 8.22 -4.29
C ASP A 87 16.89 8.57 -5.62
N LYS A 88 16.35 7.58 -6.34
CA LYS A 88 15.74 7.76 -7.68
C LYS A 88 14.25 8.12 -7.66
N GLY A 89 13.67 8.26 -6.47
CA GLY A 89 12.28 8.66 -6.26
C GLY A 89 11.38 7.51 -5.83
N VAL A 90 10.29 7.87 -5.14
CA VAL A 90 9.36 6.91 -4.55
C VAL A 90 8.20 6.67 -5.53
N TRP A 91 7.99 5.40 -5.89
CA TRP A 91 6.75 4.96 -6.52
C TRP A 91 6.25 3.72 -5.79
N ILE A 92 4.93 3.63 -5.70
CA ILE A 92 4.20 2.54 -5.05
C ILE A 92 3.14 2.09 -6.03
N ALA A 93 3.19 0.83 -6.44
CA ALA A 93 2.22 0.23 -7.35
C ALA A 93 1.52 -0.95 -6.65
N PRO A 94 0.26 -0.76 -6.23
CA PRO A 94 -0.53 -1.86 -5.66
C PRO A 94 -0.61 -3.04 -6.64
N VAL A 95 -0.42 -4.26 -6.11
CA VAL A 95 -0.48 -5.50 -6.90
C VAL A 95 -1.86 -6.17 -6.85
N GLU A 96 -2.74 -5.67 -5.98
CA GLU A 96 -4.15 -6.05 -5.85
C GLU A 96 -4.98 -4.85 -5.39
N HIS A 97 -6.30 -5.00 -5.31
CA HIS A 97 -7.17 -3.91 -4.84
C HIS A 97 -6.82 -3.51 -3.41
N VAL A 98 -6.70 -2.21 -3.15
CA VAL A 98 -6.42 -1.66 -1.83
C VAL A 98 -7.62 -1.89 -0.92
N LEU A 99 -7.38 -2.52 0.22
CA LEU A 99 -8.39 -2.73 1.25
C LEU A 99 -8.51 -1.48 2.12
N PHE A 100 -9.74 -1.09 2.44
CA PHE A 100 -9.99 0.03 3.35
C PHE A 100 -11.15 -0.24 4.32
N VAL A 101 -11.01 0.32 5.52
CA VAL A 101 -12.04 0.33 6.57
C VAL A 101 -12.39 1.77 6.89
N VAL A 102 -13.61 2.17 6.56
CA VAL A 102 -14.15 3.50 6.83
C VAL A 102 -14.78 3.53 8.22
N LEU A 103 -14.26 4.40 9.08
CA LEU A 103 -14.81 4.69 10.40
C LEU A 103 -15.82 5.84 10.33
N ASP A 104 -15.55 6.84 9.51
CA ASP A 104 -16.44 7.97 9.22
C ASP A 104 -17.12 7.82 7.84
N PRO A 105 -18.43 7.55 7.76
CA PRO A 105 -19.14 7.35 6.49
C PRO A 105 -19.00 8.49 5.47
N ALA A 106 -18.70 9.73 5.89
CA ALA A 106 -18.44 10.84 4.98
C ALA A 106 -17.22 10.57 4.08
N PHE A 107 -16.23 9.83 4.58
CA PHE A 107 -15.02 9.47 3.84
C PHE A 107 -15.24 8.37 2.80
N ALA A 108 -16.28 7.56 2.92
CA ALA A 108 -16.55 6.50 1.95
C ALA A 108 -16.67 7.06 0.53
N ARG A 109 -17.40 8.19 0.37
CA ARG A 109 -17.59 8.84 -0.93
C ARG A 109 -16.30 9.44 -1.49
N ILE A 110 -15.46 10.01 -0.62
CA ILE A 110 -14.17 10.57 -1.00
C ILE A 110 -13.32 9.45 -1.59
N ILE A 111 -13.15 8.34 -0.87
CA ILE A 111 -12.34 7.21 -1.32
C ILE A 111 -12.86 6.66 -2.65
N THR A 112 -14.16 6.35 -2.74
CA THR A 112 -14.73 5.73 -3.96
C THR A 112 -14.76 6.65 -5.17
N SER A 113 -14.49 7.94 -5.01
CA SER A 113 -14.39 8.90 -6.12
C SER A 113 -12.98 8.99 -6.70
N TYR A 114 -12.00 8.35 -6.06
CA TYR A 114 -10.63 8.32 -6.57
C TYR A 114 -10.54 7.46 -7.83
N VAL A 115 -9.87 8.00 -8.85
CA VAL A 115 -9.54 7.31 -10.10
C VAL A 115 -8.14 7.72 -10.52
N ASP A 116 -7.35 6.74 -10.90
CA ASP A 116 -6.06 6.92 -11.56
C ASP A 116 -5.87 5.92 -12.70
N GLU A 117 -4.74 6.05 -13.39
CA GLU A 117 -4.35 5.20 -14.50
C GLU A 117 -3.01 4.52 -14.20
N GLU A 118 -2.79 3.37 -14.83
CA GLU A 118 -1.53 2.64 -14.73
C GLU A 118 -0.36 3.47 -15.26
N GLN A 119 0.79 3.37 -14.59
CA GLN A 119 1.99 4.08 -15.02
C GLN A 119 2.82 3.18 -15.95
N ASP A 120 3.05 3.59 -17.19
CA ASP A 120 3.83 2.80 -18.17
C ASP A 120 5.18 2.29 -17.62
N ARG A 121 5.85 3.13 -16.81
CA ARG A 121 7.16 2.81 -16.21
C ARG A 121 7.13 1.65 -15.21
N VAL A 122 5.98 1.31 -14.62
CA VAL A 122 5.86 0.24 -13.61
C VAL A 122 5.20 -1.03 -14.18
N SER A 123 4.52 -0.93 -15.31
CA SER A 123 3.73 -2.02 -15.89
C SER A 123 4.55 -3.30 -16.11
N GLN A 124 5.82 -3.17 -16.54
CA GLN A 124 6.68 -4.36 -16.70
C GLN A 124 6.89 -5.13 -15.39
N TYR A 125 7.06 -4.43 -14.26
CA TYR A 125 7.30 -5.05 -12.95
C TYR A 125 6.01 -5.63 -12.38
N LEU A 126 4.87 -4.96 -12.60
CA LEU A 126 3.55 -5.49 -12.25
C LEU A 126 3.24 -6.79 -13.02
N GLU A 127 3.54 -6.84 -14.32
CA GLU A 127 3.34 -8.04 -15.13
C GLU A 127 4.25 -9.20 -14.69
N LEU A 128 5.50 -8.90 -14.31
CA LEU A 128 6.40 -9.91 -13.73
C LEU A 128 5.84 -10.46 -12.42
N TYR A 129 5.40 -9.58 -11.51
CA TYR A 129 4.76 -9.99 -10.25
C TYR A 129 3.51 -10.86 -10.49
N LYS A 130 2.62 -10.44 -11.39
CA LYS A 130 1.40 -11.17 -11.73
C LYS A 130 1.68 -12.56 -12.31
N LYS A 131 2.76 -12.72 -13.09
CA LYS A 131 3.16 -14.00 -13.68
C LYS A 131 3.89 -14.91 -12.70
N GLY A 132 4.65 -14.35 -11.76
CA GLY A 132 5.38 -15.10 -10.75
C GLY A 132 4.46 -15.89 -9.81
N GLU A 133 4.94 -17.00 -9.26
CA GLU A 133 4.24 -17.68 -8.18
C GLU A 133 4.56 -16.98 -6.85
N SER A 134 3.59 -16.25 -6.30
CA SER A 134 3.70 -15.65 -4.97
C SER A 134 2.61 -16.21 -4.06
N PRO A 135 2.95 -16.71 -2.86
CA PRO A 135 1.96 -17.16 -1.88
C PRO A 135 1.19 -15.98 -1.25
N TRP A 136 1.60 -14.74 -1.50
CA TRP A 136 0.99 -13.53 -0.93
C TRP A 136 -0.07 -12.89 -1.83
N LYS A 137 -0.32 -13.47 -3.01
CA LYS A 137 -1.41 -13.00 -3.88
C LYS A 137 -2.75 -13.12 -3.18
N GLY A 138 -3.46 -12.00 -3.03
CA GLY A 138 -4.75 -11.97 -2.36
C GLY A 138 -4.66 -11.86 -0.84
N VAL A 139 -3.47 -11.59 -0.27
CA VAL A 139 -3.25 -11.48 1.17
C VAL A 139 -4.20 -10.48 1.84
N LEU A 140 -4.58 -9.40 1.14
CA LEU A 140 -5.49 -8.41 1.71
C LEU A 140 -6.88 -8.99 1.99
N LYS A 141 -7.36 -9.90 1.15
CA LYS A 141 -8.63 -10.59 1.38
C LYS A 141 -8.59 -11.43 2.65
N ASP A 142 -7.48 -12.12 2.88
CA ASP A 142 -7.29 -12.97 4.04
C ASP A 142 -7.12 -12.15 5.34
N LEU A 143 -6.62 -10.91 5.22
CA LEU A 143 -6.43 -9.98 6.35
C LEU A 143 -7.70 -9.20 6.74
N VAL A 144 -8.80 -9.28 5.97
CA VAL A 144 -10.04 -8.56 6.28
C VAL A 144 -10.51 -8.75 7.74
N PRO A 145 -10.60 -9.99 8.29
CA PRO A 145 -11.05 -10.17 9.67
C PRO A 145 -10.14 -9.50 10.70
N ALA A 146 -8.81 -9.56 10.49
CA ALA A 146 -7.83 -8.95 11.36
C ALA A 146 -7.92 -7.43 11.32
N LEU A 147 -8.03 -6.84 10.13
CA LEU A 147 -8.17 -5.40 9.96
C LEU A 147 -9.46 -4.86 10.60
N VAL A 148 -10.56 -5.61 10.49
CA VAL A 148 -11.83 -5.28 11.16
C VAL A 148 -11.69 -5.32 12.69
N ALA A 149 -11.00 -6.32 13.23
CA ALA A 149 -10.76 -6.42 14.66
C ALA A 149 -9.92 -5.23 15.16
N PHE A 150 -8.81 -4.95 14.48
CA PHE A 150 -7.95 -3.80 14.75
C PHE A 150 -8.72 -2.47 14.72
N SER A 151 -9.55 -2.27 13.69
CA SER A 151 -10.38 -1.06 13.54
C SER A 151 -11.37 -0.87 14.70
N LYS A 152 -11.96 -1.95 15.21
CA LYS A 152 -12.86 -1.89 16.38
C LYS A 152 -12.11 -1.55 17.67
N GLU A 153 -10.88 -2.02 17.83
CA GLU A 153 -10.05 -1.68 18.99
C GLU A 153 -9.63 -0.21 18.98
N MET A 154 -9.30 0.33 17.81
CA MET A 154 -9.01 1.76 17.64
C MET A 154 -10.18 2.64 18.07
N LEU A 155 -11.39 2.36 17.57
CA LEU A 155 -12.59 3.10 17.94
C LEU A 155 -12.86 3.11 19.45
N LYS A 156 -12.54 2.02 20.16
CA LYS A 156 -12.69 1.96 21.62
C LYS A 156 -11.71 2.90 22.33
N LYS A 157 -10.48 3.01 21.84
CA LYS A 157 -9.44 3.87 22.43
C LYS A 157 -9.74 5.35 22.24
N GLU A 158 -10.35 5.73 21.12
CA GLU A 158 -10.73 7.12 20.82
C GLU A 158 -11.98 7.59 21.61
N SER A 159 -12.75 6.65 22.18
CA SER A 159 -13.96 6.94 22.98
C SER A 159 -13.72 7.13 24.49
N LEU A 160 -12.45 7.11 24.93
CA LEU A 160 -12.01 7.26 26.31
C LEU A 160 -11.32 8.61 26.52
#